data_AF-A0A957I973-F1
#
_entry.id   AF-A0A957I973-F1
#
_cell.length_a   1.000
_cell.length_b   1.000
_cell.length_c   1.000
_cell.angle_alpha   90.00
_cell.angle_beta   90.00
_cell.angle_gamma   90.00
#
_symmetry.space_group_name_H-M   'P 1'
#
loop_
_entity.id
_entity.type
_entity.pdbx_description
1 polymer ?
#
loop_
_entity_poly.entity_id
_entity_poly.type
_entity_poly.pdbx_seq_one_letter_code
_entity_poly.pdbx_strand_id
1 'polypeptide(L)'
;MRPLEIFIILALLPPLLWPIFSRQRPRWLIGFPAIGGLFLVIHLFLEGYRWQMVPAYGLTAVFFLLITLRWYKAEASPKRFA
;
A
#
# COMPACT_ATOMS: atom_id res chain seq x y z
N MET A 1 14.49 1.82 -19.06
CA MET A 1 14.19 1.82 -17.61
C MET A 1 12.77 2.31 -17.45
N ARG A 2 11.86 1.49 -16.90
CA ARG A 2 10.43 1.81 -16.93
C ARG A 2 10.05 2.66 -15.72
N PRO A 3 9.63 3.92 -15.93
CA PRO A 3 9.42 4.86 -14.83
C PRO A 3 8.31 4.40 -13.86
N LEU A 4 7.27 3.72 -14.35
CA LEU A 4 6.15 3.26 -13.53
C LEU A 4 6.55 2.23 -12.48
N GLU A 5 7.46 1.31 -12.81
CA GLU A 5 7.97 0.32 -11.86
C GLU A 5 8.69 1.01 -10.69
N ILE A 6 9.49 2.03 -11.00
CA ILE A 6 10.20 2.83 -10.01
C ILE A 6 9.21 3.56 -9.12
N PHE A 7 8.16 4.17 -9.70
CA PHE A 7 7.12 4.86 -8.92
C PHE A 7 6.35 3.92 -7.99
N ILE A 8 6.01 2.71 -8.44
CA ILE A 8 5.34 1.70 -7.59
C ILE A 8 6.24 1.33 -6.42
N ILE A 9 7.51 1.01 -6.68
CA ILE A 9 8.46 0.61 -5.64
C ILE A 9 8.70 1.76 -4.64
N LEU A 10 8.89 2.99 -5.13
CA LEU A 10 9.05 4.17 -4.27
C LEU A 10 7.80 4.47 -3.45
N ALA A 11 6.60 4.19 -3.96
CA ALA A 11 5.36 4.34 -3.20
C ALA A 11 5.22 3.25 -2.11
N LEU A 12 5.71 2.03 -2.35
CA LEU A 12 5.58 0.92 -1.40
C LEU A 12 6.71 0.88 -0.36
N LEU A 13 7.88 1.46 -0.66
CA LEU A 13 9.06 1.46 0.21
C LEU A 13 8.82 2.11 1.59
N PRO A 14 8.28 3.35 1.68
CA PRO A 14 8.06 4.01 2.96
C PRO A 14 7.17 3.21 3.93
N PRO A 15 5.98 2.71 3.55
CA PRO A 15 5.15 1.90 4.45
C PRO A 15 5.76 0.51 4.75
N LEU A 16 6.65 -0.01 3.88
CA LEU A 16 7.37 -1.26 4.12
C LEU A 16 8.50 -1.10 5.14
N LEU A 17 9.29 -0.02 5.05
CA LEU A 17 10.45 0.22 5.91
C LEU A 17 10.07 0.87 7.25
N TRP A 18 8.96 1.61 7.32
CA TRP A 18 8.56 2.31 8.55
C TRP A 18 8.54 1.44 9.82
N PRO A 19 8.03 0.19 9.81
CA PRO A 19 8.02 -0.67 10.99
C PRO A 19 9.41 -0.96 11.57
N ILE A 20 10.47 -0.80 10.78
CA ILE A 20 11.87 -0.98 11.22
C ILE A 20 12.31 0.19 12.10
N PHE A 21 11.86 1.41 11.79
CA PHE A 21 12.23 2.63 12.52
C PHE A 21 11.27 2.95 13.66
N SER A 22 9.97 2.70 13.47
CA SER A 22 8.96 3.01 14.48
C SER A 22 7.76 2.09 14.40
N ARG A 23 7.31 1.65 15.59
CA ARG A 23 6.11 0.83 15.75
C ARG A 23 4.82 1.65 15.59
N GLN A 24 4.88 2.97 15.77
CA GLN A 24 3.73 3.86 15.59
C GLN A 24 3.62 4.24 14.11
N ARG A 25 2.55 3.81 13.43
CA ARG A 25 2.34 4.16 12.02
C ARG A 25 1.65 5.54 11.89
N PRO A 26 2.34 6.58 11.39
CA PRO A 26 1.72 7.88 11.17
C PRO A 26 0.61 7.81 10.12
N ARG A 27 -0.37 8.71 10.25
CA ARG A 27 -1.56 8.73 9.38
C ARG A 27 -1.23 8.97 7.91
N TRP A 28 -0.18 9.74 7.62
CA TRP A 28 0.21 10.05 6.24
C TRP A 28 0.71 8.81 5.46
N LEU A 29 1.22 7.77 6.14
CA LEU A 29 1.63 6.53 5.49
C LEU A 29 0.46 5.71 4.93
N ILE A 30 -0.77 6.00 5.35
CA ILE A 30 -1.96 5.29 4.85
C ILE A 30 -2.21 5.61 3.37
N GLY A 31 -1.79 6.79 2.90
CA GLY A 31 -1.95 7.20 1.50
C GLY A 31 -0.99 6.51 0.53
N PHE A 32 0.18 6.09 1.00
CA PHE A 32 1.24 5.51 0.15
C PHE A 32 0.81 4.23 -0.57
N PRO A 33 0.20 3.24 0.10
CA PRO A 33 -0.34 2.06 -0.59
C PRO A 33 -1.42 2.38 -1.62
N ALA A 34 -2.26 3.38 -1.37
CA ALA A 34 -3.30 3.79 -2.34
C ALA A 34 -2.68 4.38 -3.61
N ILE A 35 -1.66 5.24 -3.46
CA ILE A 35 -0.88 5.78 -4.57
C ILE A 35 -0.16 4.65 -5.32
N GLY A 36 0.47 3.72 -4.60
CA GLY A 36 1.11 2.54 -5.20
C GLY A 36 0.13 1.66 -5.99
N GLY A 37 -1.09 1.47 -5.46
CA GLY A 37 -2.17 0.77 -6.17
C GLY A 37 -2.61 1.48 -7.45
N LEU A 38 -2.73 2.81 -7.41
CA LEU A 38 -3.05 3.60 -8.61
C LEU A 38 -1.98 3.43 -9.69
N PHE A 39 -0.69 3.55 -9.33
CA PHE A 39 0.40 3.33 -10.27
C PHE A 39 0.46 1.89 -10.78
N LEU A 40 0.13 0.90 -9.95
CA LEU A 40 0.03 -0.50 -10.35
C LEU A 40 -1.04 -0.71 -11.42
N VAL A 41 -2.23 -0.12 -11.24
CA VAL A 41 -3.32 -0.20 -12.25
C VAL A 41 -2.88 0.44 -13.55
N ILE A 42 -2.27 1.64 -13.49
CA ILE A 42 -1.76 2.34 -14.66
C ILE A 42 -0.67 1.51 -15.37
N HIS A 43 0.24 0.91 -14.61
CA HIS A 43 1.30 0.04 -15.13
C HIS A 43 0.72 -1.21 -15.81
N LEU A 44 -0.24 -1.88 -15.18
CA LEU A 44 -0.89 -3.05 -15.80
C LEU A 44 -1.63 -2.68 -17.10
N PHE A 45 -2.21 -1.48 -17.18
CA PHE A 45 -2.92 -1.02 -18.36
C PHE A 45 -1.98 -0.59 -19.50
N LEU A 46 -0.89 0.13 -19.20
CA LEU A 46 0.02 0.67 -20.20
C LEU A 46 1.16 -0.28 -20.59
N GLU A 47 1.73 -0.98 -19.61
CA GLU A 47 2.93 -1.81 -19.78
C GLU A 47 2.63 -3.32 -19.71
N GLY A 48 1.42 -3.69 -19.26
CA GLY A 48 0.99 -5.08 -19.14
C GLY A 48 1.51 -5.78 -17.88
N TYR A 49 1.11 -7.04 -17.72
CA TYR A 49 1.56 -7.87 -16.62
C TYR A 49 3.02 -8.31 -16.79
N ARG A 50 3.83 -8.18 -15.73
CA ARG A 50 5.23 -8.61 -15.71
C ARG A 50 5.52 -9.48 -14.49
N TRP A 51 6.09 -10.67 -14.73
CA TRP A 51 6.40 -11.62 -13.65
C TRP A 51 7.43 -11.07 -12.63
N GLN A 52 8.33 -10.19 -13.08
CA GLN A 52 9.34 -9.54 -12.21
C GLN A 52 8.70 -8.61 -11.17
N MET A 53 7.49 -8.10 -11.46
CA MET A 53 6.74 -7.18 -10.59
C MET A 53 5.76 -7.90 -9.67
N VAL A 54 5.64 -9.23 -9.75
CA VAL A 54 4.78 -10.03 -8.88
C VAL A 54 4.98 -9.75 -7.39
N PRO A 55 6.22 -9.60 -6.88
CA PRO A 55 6.42 -9.23 -5.48
C PRO A 55 5.79 -7.88 -5.11
N ALA A 56 5.89 -6.88 -6.00
CA ALA A 56 5.29 -5.55 -5.80
C ALA A 56 3.75 -5.60 -5.86
N TYR A 57 3.19 -6.44 -6.74
CA TYR A 57 1.75 -6.65 -6.82
C TYR A 57 1.21 -7.30 -5.54
N GLY A 58 1.90 -8.35 -5.06
CA GLY A 58 1.56 -9.01 -3.79
C GLY A 58 1.65 -8.05 -2.61
N LEU A 59 2.72 -7.24 -2.54
CA LEU A 59 2.87 -6.25 -1.47
C LEU A 59 1.77 -5.19 -1.47
N THR A 60 1.39 -4.71 -2.66
CA THR A 60 0.26 -3.79 -2.82
C THR A 60 -1.03 -4.42 -2.29
N ALA A 61 -1.33 -5.65 -2.69
CA ALA A 61 -2.53 -6.37 -2.25
C ALA A 61 -2.55 -6.57 -0.71
N VAL A 62 -1.41 -6.94 -0.12
CA VAL A 62 -1.27 -7.07 1.34
C VAL A 62 -1.54 -5.74 2.05
N PHE A 63 -0.96 -4.64 1.57
CA PHE A 63 -1.22 -3.34 2.19
C PHE A 63 -2.69 -2.91 2.07
N PHE A 64 -3.33 -3.13 0.93
CA PHE A 64 -4.76 -2.88 0.78
C PHE A 64 -5.59 -3.72 1.75
N LEU A 65 -5.30 -5.02 1.85
CA LEU A 65 -6.00 -5.91 2.79
C LEU A 65 -5.84 -5.44 4.24
N LEU A 66 -4.62 -5.09 4.67
CA LEU A 66 -4.36 -4.59 6.02
C LEU A 66 -5.08 -3.28 6.31
N ILE A 67 -5.13 -2.37 5.33
CA ILE A 67 -5.89 -1.12 5.44
C ILE A 67 -7.38 -1.45 5.62
N THR A 68 -7.98 -2.23 4.72
CA THR A 68 -9.40 -2.59 4.77
C THR A 68 -9.77 -3.29 6.09
N LEU A 69 -8.96 -4.24 6.56
CA LEU A 69 -9.17 -4.92 7.84
C LEU A 69 -9.11 -3.95 9.02
N ARG A 70 -8.20 -2.97 8.98
CA ARG A 70 -8.10 -1.93 10.02
C ARG A 70 -9.34 -1.03 10.02
N TRP A 71 -9.84 -0.63 8.86
CA TRP A 71 -11.08 0.15 8.74
C TRP A 71 -12.27 -0.64 9.28
N TYR A 72 -12.42 -1.91 8.89
CA TYR A 72 -13.50 -2.76 9.38
C TYR A 72 -13.49 -2.91 10.92
N LYS A 73 -12.31 -3.12 11.52
CA LYS A 73 -12.16 -3.17 12.99
C LYS A 73 -12.45 -1.84 13.68
N ALA A 74 -12.12 -0.72 13.05
CA ALA A 74 -12.41 0.61 13.58
C ALA A 74 -13.92 0.87 13.62
N GLU A 75 -14.64 0.47 12.57
CA GLU A 75 -16.10 0.60 12.49
C GLU A 75 -16.81 -0.34 13.48
N ALA A 76 -16.27 -1.55 13.69
CA ALA A 76 -16.81 -2.54 14.61
C ALA A 76 -16.58 -2.21 16.10
N SER A 77 -15.75 -1.21 16.43
CA SER A 77 -15.57 -0.77 17.82
C SER A 77 -16.61 0.29 18.17
N PRO A 78 -17.61 -0.01 19.02
CA PRO A 78 -18.61 0.97 19.41
C PRO A 78 -17.91 2.12 20.13
N LYS A 79 -18.19 3.35 19.70
CA LYS A 79 -17.77 4.57 20.42
C LYS A 79 -18.27 4.45 21.85
N ARG A 80 -17.38 4.12 22.79
CA ARG A 80 -17.64 4.32 24.23
C ARG A 80 -17.70 5.82 24.43
N PHE A 81 -18.92 6.36 24.40
CA PHE A 81 -19.20 7.69 24.92
C PHE A 81 -18.73 7.71 26.38
N ALA A 82 -17.77 8.59 26.66
CA ALA A 82 -17.35 8.99 28.00
C ALA A 82 -17.85 10.41 28.23
#